data_AF-A0A0J8U264-F1
#
_entry.id   AF-A0A0J8U264-F1
#
_cell.length_a   1.000
_cell.length_b   1.000
_cell.length_c   1.000
_cell.angle_alpha   90.00
_cell.angle_beta   90.00
_cell.angle_gamma   90.00
#
_symmetry.space_group_name_H-M   'P 1'
#
loop_
_entity.id
_entity.type
_entity.pdbx_description
1 polymer ?
#
loop_
_entity_poly.entity_id
_entity_poly.type
_entity_poly.pdbx_seq_one_letter_code
_entity_poly.pdbx_strand_id
1 'polypeptide(L)'
;MASENSPRFLNYPEAKQGPKVPYKNDRKQNPTMRGLVVTIGAFLFKRLRFLRRFIWFNAGFGDLRRIREHLEDYEPRFDPTVIPVLDPISAEREDDLLLHTDKNPVSQKEHIRYYSVNDYHNMYMSGELTPTAVVKAILPLIRRDIIPQGEHSLAWFDTKVDLVLAAAEASTLRYKRKRPLGLLDGVPTAVKDEYDIDGYRTCLGSVNDYTGEAEPEKSITSWCTHLGTIPSMVRRVILTAVGTTLEEAPQAQPMLLALA
;
A
#
# COMPACT_ATOMS: atom_id res chain seq x y z
N MET A 1 4.86 -10.21 -40.83
CA MET A 1 4.30 -8.85 -41.02
C MET A 1 3.63 -8.49 -39.70
N ALA A 2 4.31 -7.70 -38.86
CA ALA A 2 3.78 -7.31 -37.56
C ALA A 2 2.70 -6.23 -37.77
N SER A 3 1.54 -6.45 -37.14
CA SER A 3 0.40 -5.53 -37.10
C SER A 3 0.84 -4.10 -36.75
N GLU A 4 0.48 -3.12 -37.58
CA GLU A 4 0.78 -1.68 -37.47
C GLU A 4 0.20 -0.98 -36.22
N ASN A 5 -0.40 -1.71 -35.28
CA ASN A 5 -1.16 -1.13 -34.16
C ASN A 5 -0.71 -1.61 -32.77
N SER A 6 0.54 -2.07 -32.64
CA SER A 6 1.09 -2.48 -31.34
C SER A 6 1.62 -1.25 -30.58
N PRO A 7 1.26 -1.04 -29.30
CA PRO A 7 1.74 0.12 -28.54
C PRO A 7 3.26 0.15 -28.51
N ARG A 8 3.84 1.27 -28.95
CA ARG A 8 5.28 1.46 -28.98
C ARG A 8 5.75 1.91 -27.60
N PHE A 9 6.81 1.30 -27.08
CA PHE A 9 7.36 1.65 -25.78
C PHE A 9 8.84 2.00 -25.92
N LEU A 10 9.27 3.10 -25.29
CA LEU A 10 10.67 3.44 -25.11
C LEU A 10 11.22 2.62 -23.94
N ASN A 11 12.47 2.15 -24.06
CA ASN A 11 13.16 1.32 -23.06
C ASN A 11 12.51 -0.04 -22.76
N TYR A 12 11.58 -0.51 -23.60
CA TYR A 12 11.03 -1.84 -23.47
C TYR A 12 12.10 -2.89 -23.80
N PRO A 13 12.39 -3.84 -22.90
CA PRO A 13 13.41 -4.85 -23.17
C PRO A 13 12.99 -5.75 -24.33
N GLU A 14 13.92 -6.07 -25.22
CA GLU A 14 13.68 -7.03 -26.29
C GLU A 14 13.35 -8.40 -25.69
N ALA A 15 12.17 -8.95 -26.03
CA ALA A 15 11.75 -10.26 -25.55
C ALA A 15 12.61 -11.36 -26.18
N LYS A 16 13.61 -11.85 -25.44
CA LYS A 16 14.45 -12.98 -25.84
C LYS A 16 13.98 -14.25 -25.15
N GLN A 17 13.68 -15.29 -25.92
CA GLN A 17 13.31 -16.57 -25.36
C GLN A 17 14.49 -17.16 -24.57
N GLY A 18 14.28 -17.40 -23.27
CA GLY A 18 15.25 -18.08 -22.43
C GLY A 18 15.37 -19.57 -22.76
N PRO A 19 16.44 -20.24 -22.31
CA PRO A 19 16.57 -21.69 -22.44
C PRO A 19 15.40 -22.41 -21.75
N LYS A 20 15.01 -23.58 -22.27
CA LYS A 20 13.96 -24.42 -21.66
C LYS A 20 14.50 -25.06 -20.37
N VAL A 21 14.42 -24.33 -19.26
CA VAL A 21 14.79 -24.81 -17.93
C VAL A 21 13.51 -25.22 -17.18
N PRO A 22 13.36 -26.47 -16.75
CA PRO A 22 12.21 -26.87 -15.95
C PRO A 22 12.21 -26.12 -14.62
N TYR A 23 11.06 -25.60 -14.20
CA TYR A 23 10.91 -24.95 -12.91
C TYR A 23 11.15 -25.96 -11.78
N LYS A 24 12.09 -25.64 -10.89
CA LYS A 24 12.34 -26.40 -9.66
C LYS A 24 12.10 -25.49 -8.47
N ASN A 25 11.13 -25.87 -7.63
CA ASN A 25 10.80 -25.14 -6.42
C ASN A 25 11.59 -25.67 -5.23
N ASP A 26 12.88 -25.31 -5.15
CA ASP A 26 13.77 -25.72 -4.07
C ASP A 26 13.57 -24.82 -2.85
N ARG A 27 12.43 -24.97 -2.16
CA ARG A 27 12.16 -24.25 -0.91
C ARG A 27 13.12 -24.74 0.18
N LYS A 28 14.09 -23.91 0.53
CA LYS A 28 14.99 -24.17 1.66
C LYS A 28 14.20 -24.18 2.97
N GLN A 29 14.37 -25.24 3.76
CA GLN A 29 13.76 -25.34 5.08
C GLN A 29 14.54 -24.46 6.06
N ASN A 30 13.98 -23.32 6.43
CA ASN A 30 14.49 -22.47 7.51
C ASN A 30 13.68 -22.76 8.78
N PRO A 31 14.32 -23.12 9.91
CA PRO A 31 13.59 -23.40 11.14
C PRO A 31 12.95 -22.12 11.68
N THR A 32 11.70 -22.23 12.15
CA THR A 32 11.02 -21.15 12.86
C THR A 32 11.66 -20.97 14.23
N MET A 33 12.25 -19.79 14.47
CA MET A 33 12.79 -19.42 15.78
C MET A 33 11.87 -18.40 16.43
N ARG A 34 11.60 -18.54 17.73
CA ARG A 34 10.76 -17.60 18.51
C ARG A 34 11.42 -17.29 19.86
N GLY A 35 11.07 -16.15 20.45
CA GLY A 35 11.46 -15.76 21.81
C GLY A 35 12.98 -15.70 22.03
N LEU A 36 13.45 -16.25 23.15
CA LEU A 36 14.85 -16.21 23.58
C LEU A 36 15.83 -16.79 22.54
N VAL A 37 15.40 -17.80 21.77
CA VAL A 37 16.21 -18.41 20.72
C VAL A 37 16.59 -17.39 19.65
N VAL A 38 15.65 -16.52 19.26
CA VAL A 38 15.92 -15.44 18.30
C VAL A 38 16.85 -14.41 18.89
N THR A 39 16.65 -14.03 20.17
CA THR A 39 17.49 -13.02 20.83
C THR A 39 18.95 -13.48 20.94
N ILE A 40 19.17 -14.71 21.40
CA ILE A 40 20.52 -15.31 21.47
C ILE A 40 21.09 -15.46 20.06
N GLY A 41 20.30 -15.97 19.11
CA GLY A 41 20.70 -16.12 17.72
C GLY A 41 21.15 -14.79 17.08
N ALA A 42 20.40 -13.71 17.30
CA ALA A 42 20.73 -12.37 16.81
C ALA A 42 22.01 -11.82 17.46
N PHE A 43 22.20 -12.03 18.76
CA PHE A 43 23.43 -11.64 19.45
C PHE A 43 24.65 -12.39 18.90
N LEU A 44 24.54 -13.71 18.75
CA LEU A 44 25.60 -14.55 18.16
C LEU A 44 25.88 -14.18 16.71
N PHE A 45 24.84 -13.91 15.91
CA PHE A 45 24.98 -13.46 14.53
C PHE A 45 25.75 -12.15 14.41
N LYS A 46 25.52 -11.20 15.33
CA LYS A 46 26.26 -9.93 15.39
C LYS A 46 27.74 -10.13 15.75
N ARG A 47 28.06 -11.08 16.63
CA ARG A 47 29.43 -11.30 17.14
C ARG A 47 30.26 -12.27 16.29
N LEU A 48 29.66 -13.32 15.74
CA LEU A 48 30.36 -14.43 15.10
C LEU A 48 30.36 -14.29 13.57
N ARG A 49 31.50 -13.88 13.00
CA ARG A 49 31.65 -13.70 11.54
C ARG A 49 31.42 -14.98 10.74
N PHE A 50 31.86 -16.14 11.26
CA PHE A 50 31.70 -17.41 10.56
C PHE A 50 30.22 -17.82 10.45
N LEU A 51 29.41 -17.51 11.46
CA LEU A 51 27.97 -17.80 11.45
C LEU A 51 27.25 -16.99 10.36
N ARG A 52 27.56 -15.70 10.24
CA ARG A 52 27.04 -14.86 9.13
C ARG A 52 27.42 -15.41 7.76
N ARG A 53 28.70 -15.78 7.60
CA ARG A 53 29.20 -16.35 6.34
C ARG A 53 28.47 -17.66 6.02
N PHE A 54 28.32 -18.55 6.99
CA PHE A 54 27.60 -19.81 6.81
C PHE A 54 26.14 -19.57 6.38
N ILE A 55 25.41 -18.71 7.09
CA ILE A 55 24.02 -18.38 6.76
C ILE A 55 23.90 -17.75 5.37
N TRP A 56 24.82 -16.84 5.00
CA TRP A 56 24.84 -16.21 3.67
C TRP A 56 24.95 -17.24 2.53
N PHE A 57 25.86 -18.21 2.66
CA PHE A 57 26.02 -19.27 1.66
C PHE A 57 24.88 -20.30 1.72
N ASN A 58 24.41 -20.66 2.91
CA ASN A 58 23.27 -21.56 3.06
C ASN A 58 21.99 -20.98 2.43
N ALA A 59 21.75 -19.67 2.58
CA ALA A 59 20.63 -18.96 1.96
C ALA A 59 20.73 -18.88 0.42
N GLY A 60 21.93 -19.08 -0.15
CA GLY A 60 22.16 -19.01 -1.61
C GLY A 60 22.53 -17.61 -2.09
N PHE A 61 22.69 -16.62 -1.20
CA PHE A 61 23.18 -15.28 -1.58
C PHE A 61 24.61 -15.31 -2.11
N GLY A 62 25.34 -16.41 -1.92
CA GLY A 62 26.65 -16.64 -2.54
C GLY A 62 26.60 -17.16 -3.97
N ASP A 63 25.45 -17.64 -4.47
CA ASP A 63 25.37 -18.35 -5.75
C ASP A 63 25.62 -17.42 -6.94
N LEU A 64 25.26 -16.14 -6.84
CA LEU A 64 25.57 -15.12 -7.85
C LEU A 64 27.06 -14.97 -8.12
N ARG A 65 27.93 -15.27 -7.14
CA ARG A 65 29.39 -15.22 -7.34
C ARG A 65 29.90 -16.31 -8.26
N ARG A 66 29.17 -17.43 -8.39
CA ARG A 66 29.54 -18.57 -9.26
C ARG A 66 29.30 -18.27 -10.73
N ILE A 67 28.35 -17.39 -11.02
CA ILE A 67 27.99 -16.98 -12.39
C ILE A 67 28.51 -15.58 -12.72
N ARG A 68 29.46 -15.06 -11.92
CA ARG A 68 29.95 -13.69 -12.04
C ARG A 68 30.47 -13.37 -13.44
N GLU A 69 31.28 -14.25 -14.02
CA GLU A 69 31.84 -14.09 -15.37
C GLU A 69 30.74 -13.94 -16.43
N HIS A 70 29.60 -14.62 -16.26
CA HIS A 70 28.45 -14.48 -17.15
C HIS A 70 27.62 -13.21 -16.92
N LEU A 71 27.73 -12.59 -15.74
CA LEU A 71 27.02 -11.35 -15.40
C LEU A 71 27.81 -10.10 -15.78
N GLU A 72 29.14 -10.18 -15.83
CA GLU A 72 30.01 -9.06 -16.19
C GLU A 72 29.80 -8.57 -17.62
N ASP A 73 29.33 -9.44 -18.52
CA ASP A 73 28.99 -9.08 -19.90
C ASP A 73 27.63 -8.36 -20.04
N TYR A 74 26.82 -8.31 -18.98
CA TYR A 74 25.52 -7.65 -19.01
C TYR A 74 25.60 -6.24 -18.46
N GLU A 75 25.03 -5.29 -19.21
CA GLU A 75 24.85 -3.92 -18.73
C GLU A 75 23.81 -3.89 -17.60
N PRO A 76 24.16 -3.40 -16.40
CA PRO A 76 23.24 -3.34 -15.28
C PRO A 76 22.13 -2.31 -15.57
N ARG A 77 20.88 -2.76 -15.54
CA ARG A 77 19.72 -1.87 -15.65
C ARG A 77 19.34 -1.33 -14.27
N PHE A 78 19.71 -0.07 -14.01
CA PHE A 78 19.36 0.62 -12.78
C PHE A 78 17.96 1.25 -12.82
N ASP A 79 17.49 1.61 -14.02
CA ASP A 79 16.18 2.21 -14.24
C ASP A 79 15.25 1.26 -15.01
N PRO A 80 14.25 0.65 -14.33
CA PRO A 80 13.28 -0.22 -14.98
C PRO A 80 12.19 0.56 -15.76
N THR A 81 12.27 1.89 -15.87
CA THR A 81 11.24 2.71 -16.50
C THR A 81 11.05 2.33 -17.96
N VAL A 82 9.81 2.00 -18.30
CA VAL A 82 9.30 1.74 -19.65
C VAL A 82 8.29 2.83 -19.94
N ILE A 83 8.53 3.62 -20.97
CA ILE A 83 7.69 4.79 -21.29
C ILE A 83 6.82 4.43 -22.48
N PRO A 84 5.49 4.45 -22.36
CA PRO A 84 4.62 4.33 -23.53
C PRO A 84 4.88 5.52 -24.46
N VAL A 85 5.18 5.24 -25.71
CA VAL A 85 5.20 6.25 -26.77
C VAL A 85 3.77 6.35 -27.27
N LEU A 86 3.04 7.33 -26.74
CA LEU A 86 1.71 7.66 -27.22
C LEU A 86 1.83 8.26 -28.62
N ASP A 87 1.08 7.72 -29.57
CA ASP A 87 0.78 8.46 -30.79
C ASP A 87 -0.16 9.62 -30.40
N PRO A 88 -0.08 10.78 -31.05
CA PRO A 88 -0.92 11.95 -30.69
C PRO A 88 -2.43 11.66 -30.65
N ILE A 89 -2.88 10.62 -31.37
CA ILE A 89 -4.28 10.19 -31.49
C ILE A 89 -4.74 9.36 -30.28
N SER A 90 -3.84 8.70 -29.55
CA SER A 90 -4.17 7.84 -28.40
C SER A 90 -4.12 8.55 -27.05
N ALA A 91 -3.43 9.69 -26.93
CA ALA A 91 -3.40 10.49 -25.71
C ALA A 91 -4.78 11.08 -25.33
N GLU A 92 -5.64 11.36 -26.31
CA GLU A 92 -7.01 11.84 -26.05
C GLU A 92 -7.94 10.75 -25.45
N ARG A 93 -7.55 9.46 -25.51
CA ARG A 93 -8.36 8.34 -25.00
C ARG A 93 -8.07 7.96 -23.55
N GLU A 94 -6.93 8.38 -22.98
CA GLU A 94 -6.57 8.02 -21.60
C GLU A 94 -7.38 8.78 -20.54
N ASP A 95 -7.80 10.02 -20.83
CA ASP A 95 -8.71 10.77 -19.94
C ASP A 95 -10.08 10.10 -19.81
N ASP A 96 -10.54 9.40 -20.86
CA ASP A 96 -11.81 8.65 -20.86
C ASP A 96 -11.72 7.31 -20.06
N LEU A 97 -10.53 6.70 -19.98
CA LEU A 97 -10.31 5.41 -19.30
C LEU A 97 -10.38 5.52 -17.77
N LEU A 98 -10.04 6.68 -17.20
CA LEU A 98 -10.19 6.96 -15.77
C LEU A 98 -11.66 7.15 -15.35
N LEU A 99 -12.57 7.23 -16.32
CA LEU A 99 -14.00 7.49 -16.15
C LEU A 99 -14.88 6.25 -16.40
N HIS A 100 -14.30 5.06 -16.55
CA HIS A 100 -15.06 3.81 -16.65
C HIS A 100 -15.82 3.51 -15.36
N THR A 101 -16.99 4.16 -15.25
CA THR A 101 -18.11 3.68 -14.47
C THR A 101 -18.57 2.40 -15.14
N ASP A 102 -18.06 1.25 -14.69
CA ASP A 102 -18.63 -0.04 -15.03
C ASP A 102 -20.07 -0.09 -14.51
N LYS A 103 -21.02 0.35 -15.34
CA LYS A 103 -22.47 0.22 -15.12
C LYS A 103 -22.94 -1.20 -15.43
N ASN A 104 -22.20 -2.22 -15.01
CA ASN A 104 -22.71 -3.58 -15.10
C ASN A 104 -23.65 -3.81 -13.90
N PRO A 105 -24.96 -4.07 -14.12
CA PRO A 105 -25.82 -4.53 -13.05
C PRO A 105 -25.34 -5.93 -12.65
N VAL A 106 -24.58 -6.01 -11.55
CA VAL A 106 -24.04 -7.27 -11.06
C VAL A 106 -25.18 -8.12 -10.52
N SER A 107 -25.32 -9.31 -11.12
CA SER A 107 -26.23 -10.38 -10.73
C SER A 107 -26.18 -10.64 -9.21
N GLN A 108 -27.35 -10.62 -8.57
CA GLN A 108 -27.55 -10.90 -7.16
C GLN A 108 -27.10 -12.33 -6.83
N LYS A 109 -25.89 -12.48 -6.30
CA LYS A 109 -25.54 -13.58 -5.40
C LYS A 109 -25.14 -12.96 -4.08
N GLU A 110 -25.75 -13.44 -2.99
CA GLU A 110 -25.56 -13.01 -1.60
C GLU A 110 -24.12 -13.25 -1.11
N HIS A 111 -23.17 -12.49 -1.63
CA HIS A 111 -21.85 -12.33 -1.03
C HIS A 111 -21.79 -10.97 -0.35
N ILE A 112 -21.13 -10.89 0.81
CA ILE A 112 -20.84 -9.65 1.52
C ILE A 112 -20.24 -8.66 0.52
N ARG A 113 -21.01 -7.63 0.17
CA ARG A 113 -20.60 -6.63 -0.82
C ARG A 113 -19.80 -5.55 -0.10
N TYR A 114 -18.55 -5.37 -0.50
CA TYR A 114 -17.75 -4.23 -0.11
C TYR A 114 -18.21 -2.98 -0.88
N TYR A 115 -18.28 -1.83 -0.21
CA TYR A 115 -18.65 -0.55 -0.84
C TYR A 115 -17.49 0.05 -1.62
N SER A 116 -17.63 0.24 -2.93
CA SER A 116 -16.61 0.92 -3.73
C SER A 116 -16.54 2.42 -3.41
N VAL A 117 -15.46 3.08 -3.84
CA VAL A 117 -15.33 4.55 -3.82
C VAL A 117 -16.56 5.22 -4.48
N ASN A 118 -17.01 4.66 -5.60
CA ASN A 118 -18.17 5.18 -6.32
C ASN A 118 -19.48 5.00 -5.53
N ASP A 119 -19.64 3.90 -4.79
CA ASP A 119 -20.80 3.70 -3.92
C ASP A 119 -20.85 4.78 -2.83
N TYR A 120 -19.72 5.05 -2.14
CA TYR A 120 -19.63 6.15 -1.17
C TYR A 120 -19.92 7.50 -1.80
N HIS A 121 -19.30 7.81 -2.94
CA HIS A 121 -19.53 9.07 -3.64
C HIS A 121 -21.01 9.29 -3.97
N ASN A 122 -21.69 8.25 -4.49
CA ASN A 122 -23.11 8.32 -4.83
C ASN A 122 -23.99 8.50 -3.58
N MET A 123 -23.70 7.79 -2.49
CA MET A 123 -24.44 7.94 -1.22
C MET A 123 -24.20 9.32 -0.57
N TYR A 124 -23.00 9.88 -0.71
CA TYR A 124 -22.70 11.23 -0.22
C TYR A 124 -23.37 12.31 -1.09
N MET A 125 -23.44 12.12 -2.40
CA MET A 125 -24.14 13.01 -3.33
C MET A 125 -25.66 12.97 -3.16
N SER A 126 -26.24 11.80 -2.90
CA SER A 126 -27.68 11.64 -2.62
C SER A 126 -28.06 12.19 -1.24
N GLY A 127 -27.10 12.27 -0.32
CA GLY A 127 -27.31 12.65 1.07
C GLY A 127 -27.81 11.51 1.95
N GLU A 128 -27.87 10.28 1.42
CA GLU A 128 -28.18 9.06 2.18
C GLU A 128 -27.15 8.81 3.29
N LEU A 129 -25.89 9.15 3.02
CA LEU A 129 -24.78 9.00 3.93
C LEU A 129 -23.94 10.28 3.96
N THR A 130 -23.15 10.49 5.01
CA THR A 130 -22.20 11.60 5.08
C THR A 130 -20.80 11.11 5.44
N PRO A 131 -19.72 11.76 4.95
CA PRO A 131 -18.36 11.45 5.37
C PRO A 131 -18.18 11.45 6.89
N THR A 132 -18.80 12.41 7.59
CA THR A 132 -18.77 12.49 9.07
C THR A 132 -19.42 11.27 9.73
N ALA A 133 -20.55 10.78 9.21
CA ALA A 133 -21.20 9.58 9.74
C ALA A 133 -20.31 8.34 9.59
N VAL A 134 -19.67 8.18 8.42
CA VAL A 134 -18.74 7.08 8.16
C VAL A 134 -17.55 7.11 9.11
N VAL A 135 -16.91 8.27 9.28
CA VAL A 135 -15.79 8.41 10.21
C VAL A 135 -16.19 8.11 11.65
N LYS A 136 -17.34 8.59 12.11
CA LYS A 136 -17.84 8.30 13.46
C LYS A 136 -18.11 6.81 13.68
N ALA A 137 -18.53 6.08 12.65
CA ALA A 137 -18.71 4.63 12.73
C ALA A 137 -17.37 3.86 12.77
N ILE A 138 -16.35 4.33 12.04
CA ILE A 138 -15.05 3.65 11.97
C ILE A 138 -14.20 3.88 13.23
N LEU A 139 -14.20 5.10 13.79
CA LEU A 139 -13.31 5.48 14.90
C LEU A 139 -13.35 4.51 16.11
N PRO A 140 -14.51 4.05 16.61
CA PRO A 140 -14.57 3.08 17.70
C PRO A 140 -13.91 1.72 17.37
N LEU A 141 -13.88 1.33 16.09
CA LEU A 141 -13.32 0.04 15.66
C LEU A 141 -11.80 0.04 15.58
N ILE A 142 -11.19 1.22 15.39
CA ILE A 142 -9.76 1.35 15.04
C ILE A 142 -8.91 1.98 16.15
N ARG A 143 -9.54 2.60 17.15
CA ARG A 143 -8.84 3.32 18.21
C ARG A 143 -8.23 2.37 19.24
N ARG A 144 -6.99 2.66 19.61
CA ARG A 144 -6.24 1.95 20.69
C ARG A 144 -6.34 2.64 22.05
N ASP A 145 -6.72 3.91 22.04
CA ASP A 145 -6.75 4.81 23.19
C ASP A 145 -8.11 4.82 23.92
N ILE A 146 -8.99 3.87 23.60
CA ILE A 146 -10.30 3.66 24.24
C ILE A 146 -10.37 2.31 24.93
N ILE A 147 -11.33 2.15 25.87
CA ILE A 147 -11.56 0.91 26.62
C ILE A 147 -13.03 0.46 26.43
N PRO A 148 -13.27 -0.77 25.94
CA PRO A 148 -12.29 -1.70 25.36
C PRO A 148 -11.66 -1.13 24.08
N GLN A 149 -10.46 -1.60 23.73
CA GLN A 149 -9.83 -1.21 22.46
C GLN A 149 -10.70 -1.67 21.29
N GLY A 150 -10.67 -0.90 20.20
CA GLY A 150 -11.37 -1.25 18.98
C GLY A 150 -10.89 -2.60 18.43
N GLU A 151 -11.82 -3.38 17.89
CA GLU A 151 -11.56 -4.73 17.36
C GLU A 151 -10.42 -4.77 16.33
N HIS A 152 -10.29 -3.72 15.51
CA HIS A 152 -9.30 -3.63 14.44
C HIS A 152 -8.12 -2.71 14.80
N SER A 153 -8.02 -2.29 16.06
CA SER A 153 -7.02 -1.32 16.53
C SER A 153 -5.58 -1.78 16.31
N LEU A 154 -5.30 -3.08 16.23
CA LEU A 154 -3.97 -3.62 15.93
C LEU A 154 -3.43 -3.22 14.54
N ALA A 155 -4.31 -2.95 13.57
CA ALA A 155 -3.90 -2.55 12.22
C ALA A 155 -3.47 -1.07 12.12
N TRP A 156 -3.68 -0.26 13.16
CA TRP A 156 -3.47 1.19 13.12
C TRP A 156 -2.30 1.62 14.00
N PHE A 157 -1.46 2.53 13.53
CA PHE A 157 -0.33 3.00 14.32
C PHE A 157 -0.69 4.25 15.14
N ASP A 158 -1.20 5.28 14.45
CA ASP A 158 -1.64 6.54 15.05
C ASP A 158 -2.94 7.00 14.38
N THR A 159 -3.86 7.54 15.19
CA THR A 159 -5.17 8.02 14.75
C THR A 159 -5.43 9.36 15.43
N LYS A 160 -5.25 10.47 14.70
CA LYS A 160 -5.52 11.83 15.20
C LYS A 160 -7.00 12.15 15.05
N VAL A 161 -7.79 11.72 16.04
CA VAL A 161 -9.27 11.82 16.03
C VAL A 161 -9.76 13.20 15.59
N ASP A 162 -9.19 14.28 16.16
CA ASP A 162 -9.62 15.64 15.86
C ASP A 162 -9.36 16.03 14.39
N LEU A 163 -8.18 15.68 13.85
CA LEU A 163 -7.85 15.94 12.44
C LEU A 163 -8.77 15.16 11.50
N VAL A 164 -9.03 13.89 11.83
CA VAL A 164 -9.89 13.02 11.03
C VAL A 164 -11.34 13.52 11.02
N LEU A 165 -11.87 13.90 12.19
CA LEU A 165 -13.24 14.45 12.28
C LEU A 165 -13.35 15.80 11.56
N ALA A 166 -12.39 16.71 11.74
CA ALA A 166 -12.40 18.01 11.08
C ALA A 166 -12.38 17.88 9.55
N ALA A 167 -11.55 16.99 9.01
CA ALA A 167 -11.50 16.73 7.58
C ALA A 167 -12.81 16.08 7.06
N ALA A 168 -13.44 15.20 7.86
CA ALA A 168 -14.75 14.63 7.52
C ALA A 168 -15.87 15.68 7.52
N GLU A 169 -15.90 16.59 8.49
CA GLU A 169 -16.86 17.69 8.55
C GLU A 169 -16.70 18.65 7.37
N ALA A 170 -15.46 18.98 7.00
CA ALA A 170 -15.17 19.79 5.82
C ALA A 170 -15.68 19.12 4.52
N SER A 171 -15.49 17.80 4.39
CA SER A 171 -16.02 17.04 3.26
C SER A 171 -17.56 16.98 3.26
N THR A 172 -18.18 16.70 4.40
CA THR A 172 -19.64 16.72 4.55
C THR A 172 -20.23 18.08 4.13
N LEU A 173 -19.57 19.19 4.46
CA LEU A 173 -20.00 20.53 4.04
C LEU A 173 -19.89 20.73 2.52
N ARG A 174 -18.85 20.18 1.88
CA ARG A 174 -18.68 20.20 0.41
C ARG A 174 -19.77 19.41 -0.30
N TYR A 175 -20.09 18.20 0.17
CA TYR A 175 -21.20 17.40 -0.36
C TYR A 175 -22.56 18.07 -0.14
N LYS A 176 -22.80 18.67 1.03
CA LYS A 176 -24.02 19.46 1.31
C LYS A 176 -24.18 20.63 0.32
N ARG A 177 -23.07 21.21 -0.13
CA ARG A 177 -23.03 22.28 -1.15
C ARG A 177 -22.97 21.76 -2.59
N LYS A 178 -23.02 20.44 -2.81
CA LYS A 178 -22.85 19.77 -4.10
C LYS A 178 -21.56 20.15 -4.84
N ARG A 179 -20.47 20.35 -4.08
CA ARG A 179 -19.14 20.75 -4.59
C ARG A 179 -18.02 19.90 -3.97
N PRO A 180 -18.03 18.57 -4.17
CA PRO A 180 -16.90 17.73 -3.73
C PRO A 180 -15.64 18.01 -4.55
N LEU A 181 -14.48 17.68 -3.99
CA LEU A 181 -13.17 17.81 -4.65
C LEU A 181 -12.93 16.76 -5.74
N GLY A 182 -13.66 15.65 -5.70
CA GLY A 182 -13.55 14.53 -6.65
C GLY A 182 -14.21 13.26 -6.10
N LEU A 183 -14.01 12.14 -6.78
CA LEU A 183 -14.57 10.83 -6.39
C LEU A 183 -14.08 10.37 -5.00
N LEU A 184 -12.85 10.73 -4.63
CA LEU A 184 -12.25 10.36 -3.36
C LEU A 184 -12.56 11.33 -2.21
N ASP A 185 -13.28 12.43 -2.48
CA ASP A 185 -13.66 13.38 -1.42
C ASP A 185 -14.51 12.67 -0.37
N GLY A 186 -14.08 12.71 0.88
CA GLY A 186 -14.81 12.12 2.00
C GLY A 186 -14.55 10.64 2.23
N VAL A 187 -13.82 9.96 1.34
CA VAL A 187 -13.59 8.52 1.44
C VAL A 187 -12.47 8.21 2.45
N PRO A 188 -12.73 7.39 3.48
CA PRO A 188 -11.69 7.05 4.46
C PRO A 188 -10.55 6.24 3.83
N THR A 189 -9.31 6.69 3.99
CA THR A 189 -8.14 6.08 3.37
C THR A 189 -7.02 5.84 4.37
N ALA A 190 -6.65 4.58 4.54
CA ALA A 190 -5.50 4.17 5.32
C ALA A 190 -4.18 4.46 4.59
N VAL A 191 -3.25 5.16 5.25
CA VAL A 191 -1.89 5.40 4.73
C VAL A 191 -0.87 4.59 5.51
N LYS A 192 0.04 3.89 4.83
CA LYS A 192 1.11 3.14 5.51
C LYS A 192 2.09 4.11 6.18
N ASP A 193 2.58 3.76 7.37
CA ASP A 193 3.58 4.50 8.18
C ASP A 193 4.99 4.60 7.55
N GLU A 194 5.05 4.84 6.24
CA GLU A 194 6.26 5.11 5.46
C GLU A 194 6.17 6.42 4.66
N TYR A 195 4.99 7.06 4.67
CA TYR A 195 4.73 8.32 4.00
C TYR A 195 4.50 9.41 5.03
N ASP A 196 5.19 10.53 4.87
CA ASP A 196 4.97 11.72 5.69
C ASP A 196 3.57 12.29 5.43
N ILE A 197 2.88 12.68 6.52
CA ILE A 197 1.57 13.34 6.52
C ILE A 197 1.61 14.43 7.59
N ASP A 198 1.11 15.62 7.25
CA ASP A 198 1.04 16.73 8.20
C ASP A 198 0.28 16.34 9.49
N GLY A 199 0.89 16.65 10.64
CA GLY A 199 0.31 16.38 11.95
C GLY A 199 0.45 14.93 12.45
N TYR A 200 1.06 14.05 11.65
CA TYR A 200 1.41 12.68 12.05
C TYR A 200 2.92 12.51 12.19
N ARG A 201 3.32 11.50 12.97
CA ARG A 201 4.71 11.04 13.01
C ARG A 201 4.88 9.88 12.04
N THR A 202 6.01 9.85 11.36
CA THR A 202 6.42 8.72 10.52
C THR A 202 7.40 7.85 11.30
N CYS A 203 6.99 6.64 11.66
CA CYS A 203 7.79 5.77 12.53
C CYS A 203 8.42 4.57 11.80
N LEU A 204 8.11 4.36 10.52
CA LEU A 204 8.57 3.23 9.71
C LEU A 204 8.28 1.88 10.39
N GLY A 205 7.16 1.80 11.13
CA GLY A 205 6.76 0.64 11.90
C GLY A 205 7.57 0.38 13.18
N SER A 206 8.45 1.30 13.57
CA SER A 206 9.31 1.21 14.76
C SER A 206 8.84 2.12 15.91
N VAL A 207 9.62 2.20 16.99
CA VAL A 207 9.38 3.15 18.10
C VAL A 207 10.04 4.52 17.87
N ASN A 208 10.89 4.62 16.86
CA ASN A 208 11.63 5.85 16.55
C ASN A 208 10.78 6.78 15.68
N ASP A 209 11.09 8.07 15.75
CA ASP A 209 10.52 9.10 14.90
C ASP A 209 11.46 9.39 13.73
N TYR A 210 10.96 9.27 12.52
CA TYR A 210 11.66 9.54 11.25
C TYR A 210 10.93 10.57 10.40
N THR A 211 10.04 11.36 11.00
CA THR A 211 9.25 12.37 10.28
C THR A 211 10.17 13.34 9.54
N GLY A 212 9.87 13.60 8.27
CA GLY A 212 10.61 14.57 7.46
C GLY A 212 10.59 15.98 8.05
N GLU A 213 11.65 16.75 7.80
CA GLU A 213 11.70 18.16 8.19
C GLU A 213 10.81 19.00 7.26
N ALA A 214 9.88 19.76 7.85
CA ALA A 214 9.02 20.68 7.12
C ALA A 214 9.74 21.99 6.83
N GLU A 215 9.78 22.41 5.56
CA GLU A 215 10.07 23.81 5.24
C GLU A 215 8.92 24.70 5.77
N PRO A 216 9.21 25.93 6.24
CA PRO A 216 8.17 26.84 6.68
C PRO A 216 7.08 27.01 5.61
N GLU A 217 5.81 26.88 6.01
CA GLU A 217 4.62 27.03 5.15
C GLU A 217 4.43 25.96 4.06
N LYS A 218 5.27 24.92 4.01
CA LYS A 218 5.08 23.78 3.09
C LYS A 218 4.58 22.55 3.83
N SER A 219 3.67 21.83 3.18
CA SER A 219 3.20 20.53 3.62
C SER A 219 4.31 19.49 3.46
N ILE A 220 4.50 18.64 4.47
CA ILE A 220 5.34 17.43 4.36
C ILE A 220 4.56 16.25 3.79
N THR A 221 3.26 16.43 3.55
CA THR A 221 2.39 15.37 3.05
C THR A 221 2.87 14.87 1.69
N SER A 222 3.15 13.56 1.63
CA SER A 222 3.60 12.91 0.40
C SER A 222 2.60 13.09 -0.74
N TRP A 223 3.07 13.27 -1.98
CA TRP A 223 2.17 13.53 -3.12
C TRP A 223 1.09 12.45 -3.31
N CYS A 224 1.45 11.18 -3.11
CA CYS A 224 0.52 10.06 -3.22
C CYS A 224 -0.62 10.06 -2.19
N THR A 225 -0.52 10.84 -1.12
CA THR A 225 -1.56 10.97 -0.08
C THR A 225 -2.41 12.23 -0.26
N HIS A 226 -2.09 13.08 -1.24
CA HIS A 226 -2.74 14.39 -1.46
C HIS A 226 -4.10 14.31 -2.21
N LEU A 227 -4.58 13.12 -2.59
CA LEU A 227 -5.68 12.93 -3.56
C LEU A 227 -7.09 13.23 -3.01
N GLY A 228 -7.36 14.44 -2.52
CA GLY A 228 -8.71 14.90 -2.15
C GLY A 228 -9.44 14.06 -1.09
N THR A 229 -8.78 13.03 -0.56
CA THR A 229 -9.25 12.14 0.48
C THR A 229 -9.32 12.89 1.79
N ILE A 230 -10.13 12.40 2.71
CA ILE A 230 -9.86 12.70 4.12
C ILE A 230 -8.52 12.01 4.40
N PRO A 231 -7.46 12.71 4.88
CA PRO A 231 -6.24 12.07 5.35
C PRO A 231 -6.59 11.30 6.63
N SER A 232 -7.30 10.19 6.46
CA SER A 232 -7.92 9.49 7.56
C SER A 232 -7.13 8.24 7.83
N MET A 233 -6.13 8.45 8.66
CA MET A 233 -5.53 7.47 9.56
C MET A 233 -4.30 6.76 8.96
N VAL A 234 -3.26 6.66 9.79
CA VAL A 234 -2.00 6.00 9.46
C VAL A 234 -2.07 4.54 9.93
N ARG A 235 -2.04 3.60 8.99
CA ARG A 235 -1.96 2.17 9.27
C ARG A 235 -0.56 1.73 9.59
N ARG A 236 -0.49 0.81 10.54
CA ARG A 236 0.68 -0.04 10.73
C ARG A 236 0.64 -1.13 9.66
N VAL A 237 1.65 -1.16 8.81
CA VAL A 237 2.10 -2.45 8.28
C VAL A 237 3.29 -2.83 9.15
N ILE A 238 3.16 -3.92 9.91
CA ILE A 238 4.34 -4.57 10.50
C ILE A 238 5.13 -5.14 9.33
N LEU A 239 5.99 -4.33 8.72
CA LEU A 239 7.11 -4.74 7.89
C LEU A 239 8.04 -3.55 7.66
N THR A 240 8.94 -3.32 8.61
CA THR A 240 10.35 -3.29 8.20
C THR A 240 10.58 -4.52 7.33
N ALA A 241 11.10 -4.35 6.13
CA ALA A 241 11.23 -5.33 5.04
C ALA A 241 12.10 -6.57 5.36
N VAL A 242 11.80 -7.31 6.44
CA VAL A 242 12.49 -8.54 6.84
C VAL A 242 11.53 -9.68 7.24
N GLY A 243 10.21 -9.48 7.33
CA GLY A 243 9.31 -10.59 7.64
C GLY A 243 7.84 -10.37 7.27
N THR A 244 7.35 -11.08 6.25
CA THR A 244 5.96 -11.00 5.72
C THR A 244 4.91 -11.65 6.64
N THR A 245 5.14 -11.69 7.94
CA THR A 245 4.23 -12.36 8.88
C THR A 245 3.28 -11.35 9.50
N LEU A 246 2.10 -11.20 8.87
CA LEU A 246 0.88 -11.13 9.65
C LEU A 246 0.64 -12.57 10.13
N GLU A 247 0.82 -12.82 11.43
CA GLU A 247 0.25 -14.03 12.03
C GLU A 247 -1.26 -13.98 11.72
N GLU A 248 -1.81 -15.06 11.18
CA GLU A 248 -3.24 -15.17 10.85
C GLU A 248 -4.07 -14.81 12.07
N ALA A 249 -4.45 -13.54 12.18
CA ALA A 249 -5.64 -13.18 12.91
C ALA A 249 -6.78 -13.91 12.20
N PRO A 250 -7.58 -14.75 12.89
CA PRO A 250 -8.73 -15.35 12.27
C PRO A 250 -9.61 -14.20 11.75
N GLN A 251 -9.69 -14.08 10.43
CA GLN A 251 -10.51 -13.10 9.71
C GLN A 251 -10.20 -11.61 9.98
N ALA A 252 -9.00 -11.13 9.65
CA ALA A 252 -8.85 -9.72 9.29
C ALA A 252 -9.38 -9.51 7.85
N GLN A 253 -10.70 -9.35 7.70
CA GLN A 253 -11.31 -8.89 6.45
C GLN A 253 -10.69 -7.55 6.02
N PRO A 254 -10.37 -7.35 4.73
CA PRO A 254 -9.97 -6.03 4.24
C PRO A 254 -11.10 -5.04 4.53
N MET A 255 -10.82 -4.12 5.44
CA MET A 255 -11.78 -3.13 5.92
C MET A 255 -12.13 -2.14 4.80
N LEU A 256 -13.24 -2.43 4.12
CA LEU A 256 -14.08 -1.49 3.38
C LEU A 256 -15.49 -1.69 3.97
N LEU A 257 -15.72 -1.09 5.13
CA LEU A 257 -16.77 -1.49 6.06
C LEU A 257 -18.16 -1.37 5.40
N ALA A 258 -18.84 -2.51 5.32
CA ALA A 258 -20.26 -2.57 5.02
C ALA A 258 -21.04 -1.93 6.18
N LEU A 259 -21.52 -0.70 6.01
CA LEU A 259 -22.64 -0.17 6.79
C LEU A 259 -23.93 -0.87 6.36
N ALA A 260 -24.54 -1.58 7.30
CA ALA A 260 -25.95 -1.96 7.33
C ALA A 260 -26.53 -1.46 8.65
#